data_AF-A0A183IWR7-F1
#
_entry.id   AF-A0A183IWR7-F1
#
_cell.length_a   1.000
_cell.length_b   1.000
_cell.length_c   1.000
_cell.angle_alpha   90.00
_cell.angle_beta   90.00
_cell.angle_gamma   90.00
#
_symmetry.space_group_name_H-M   'P 1'
#
loop_
_entity.id
_entity.type
_entity.pdbx_description
1 polymer ?
#
loop_
_entity_poly.entity_id
_entity_poly.type
_entity_poly.pdbx_seq_one_letter_code
_entity_poly.pdbx_strand_id
1 'polypeptide(L)'
;MAACQSTSRRDRVMTGRLSDDFLRITTSAGQSVADGAQQSSLNPAYRLATGFVPAKTVGRLSVTVTQANLTKNYGLMKMDPYCRIRVGNTVFETPTDANGGKSPVWNRTIYCYLPSGVDSIYLEIFDERSFTIDERIAWAHVRIPEAVFKGDTIDEWYSLSGSQGDGKEGMVNLVMTLHVCIFVIL
;
A
#
# COMPACT_ATOMS: atom_id res chain seq x y z
N MET A 1 26.25 18.19 39.34
CA MET A 1 24.96 18.32 38.63
C MET A 1 25.21 19.11 37.36
N ALA A 2 25.08 18.48 36.19
CA ALA A 2 25.16 19.15 34.90
C ALA A 2 24.00 18.64 34.04
N ALA A 3 23.11 19.55 33.63
CA ALA A 3 21.92 19.26 32.85
C ALA A 3 22.26 19.19 31.35
N CYS A 4 21.86 18.11 30.70
CA CYS A 4 21.86 17.97 29.25
C CYS A 4 20.53 18.53 28.71
N GLN A 5 20.57 19.60 27.91
CA GLN A 5 19.41 20.11 27.20
C GLN A 5 19.42 19.59 25.76
N SER A 6 18.46 18.73 25.41
CA SER A 6 18.24 18.27 24.04
C SER A 6 17.47 19.34 23.26
N THR A 7 18.11 19.96 22.26
CA THR A 7 17.42 20.88 21.34
C THR A 7 16.74 20.11 20.21
N SER A 8 15.42 20.30 20.11
CA SER A 8 14.53 19.71 19.11
C SER A 8 14.87 20.21 17.70
N ARG A 9 15.05 19.29 16.74
CA ARG A 9 15.30 19.60 15.31
C ARG A 9 14.08 20.15 14.55
N ARG A 10 12.97 20.46 15.23
CA ARG A 10 11.69 20.84 14.59
C ARG A 10 11.48 22.34 14.35
N ASP A 11 12.35 23.21 14.87
CA ASP A 11 12.17 24.68 14.77
C ASP A 11 12.96 25.38 13.66
N ARG A 12 13.63 24.64 12.77
CA ARG A 12 14.26 25.24 11.59
C ARG A 12 13.28 25.36 10.44
N VAL A 13 12.33 26.29 10.55
CA VAL A 13 11.57 26.76 9.39
C VAL A 13 12.51 27.62 8.54
N MET A 14 12.89 27.12 7.36
CA MET A 14 13.67 27.88 6.39
C MET A 14 12.77 28.92 5.72
N THR A 15 12.62 30.09 6.33
CA THR A 15 11.93 31.26 5.74
C THR A 15 12.83 31.96 4.72
N GLY A 16 13.34 31.21 3.75
CA GLY A 16 14.12 31.72 2.62
C GLY A 16 13.27 31.75 1.35
N ARG A 17 13.61 32.65 0.42
CA ARG A 17 12.99 32.65 -0.91
C ARG A 17 13.38 31.33 -1.61
N LEU A 18 12.38 30.57 -2.05
CA LEU A 18 12.59 29.34 -2.81
C LEU A 18 13.39 29.68 -4.09
N SER A 19 14.43 28.89 -4.40
CA SER A 19 15.21 29.11 -5.63
C SER A 19 14.32 28.97 -6.87
N ASP A 20 14.54 29.82 -7.88
CA ASP A 20 13.77 29.78 -9.14
C ASP A 20 13.96 28.46 -9.93
N ASP A 21 14.97 27.66 -9.56
CA ASP A 21 15.26 26.35 -10.16
C ASP A 21 14.85 25.16 -9.28
N PHE A 22 14.04 25.39 -8.25
CA PHE A 22 13.53 24.31 -7.39
C PHE A 22 12.65 23.35 -8.23
N LEU A 23 12.98 22.05 -8.19
CA LEU A 23 12.37 20.97 -9.00
C LEU A 23 12.68 20.97 -10.51
N ARG A 24 13.58 21.81 -11.01
CA ARG A 24 14.02 21.70 -12.41
C ARG A 24 15.04 20.58 -12.55
N ILE A 25 14.71 19.58 -13.37
CA ILE A 25 15.69 18.61 -13.87
C ILE A 25 16.47 19.34 -14.97
N THR A 26 17.66 19.83 -14.64
CA THR A 26 18.60 20.33 -15.65
C THR A 26 19.11 19.15 -16.46
N THR A 27 18.50 18.88 -17.61
CA THR A 27 19.12 18.04 -18.63
C THR A 27 20.21 18.90 -19.28
N SER A 28 21.42 18.85 -18.75
CA SER A 28 22.58 19.49 -19.38
C SER A 28 22.84 18.81 -20.73
N ALA A 29 22.43 19.49 -21.79
CA ALA A 29 22.88 19.22 -23.14
C ALA A 29 24.40 19.50 -23.19
N GLY A 30 25.19 18.43 -23.26
CA GLY A 30 26.61 18.48 -23.61
C GLY A 30 27.53 17.81 -22.59
N GLN A 31 27.72 16.49 -22.69
CA GLN A 31 29.04 15.85 -22.89
C GLN A 31 28.91 14.31 -22.85
N SER A 32 29.46 13.71 -23.90
CA SER A 32 29.50 12.30 -24.26
C SER A 32 30.45 11.47 -23.41
N VAL A 33 29.97 10.36 -22.84
CA VAL A 33 30.74 9.10 -22.73
C VAL A 33 29.77 7.93 -22.93
N ALA A 34 30.13 7.06 -23.87
CA ALA A 34 29.38 5.90 -24.30
C ALA A 34 29.31 4.82 -23.21
N ASP A 35 28.13 4.23 -23.00
CA ASP A 35 27.94 2.77 -22.98
C ASP A 35 26.44 2.43 -23.04
N GLY A 36 26.13 1.37 -23.80
CA GLY A 36 24.81 1.11 -24.37
C GLY A 36 23.68 0.82 -23.38
N ALA A 37 22.63 1.64 -23.46
CA ALA A 37 21.25 1.20 -23.30
C ALA A 37 20.36 2.15 -24.12
N GLN A 38 19.61 1.59 -25.07
CA GLN A 38 18.75 2.32 -25.98
C GLN A 38 17.58 2.95 -25.22
N GLN A 39 17.78 4.18 -24.75
CA GLN A 39 16.73 4.97 -24.12
C GLN A 39 15.84 5.54 -25.21
N SER A 40 14.77 4.82 -25.54
CA SER A 40 13.73 5.28 -26.45
C SER A 40 13.13 6.58 -25.91
N SER A 41 13.50 7.69 -26.56
CA SER A 41 12.97 9.03 -26.29
C SER A 41 11.54 9.12 -26.80
N LEU A 42 10.60 8.54 -26.06
CA LEU A 42 9.17 8.68 -26.34
C LEU A 42 8.76 10.15 -26.14
N ASN A 43 8.11 10.71 -27.16
CA ASN A 43 7.60 12.08 -27.18
C ASN A 43 6.74 12.36 -25.93
N PRO A 44 6.89 13.50 -25.22
CA PRO A 44 6.15 13.78 -23.98
C PRO A 44 4.63 13.76 -24.14
N ALA A 45 4.12 14.00 -25.36
CA ALA A 45 2.69 13.87 -25.69
C ALA A 45 2.16 12.43 -25.51
N TYR A 46 2.96 11.40 -25.79
CA TYR A 46 2.53 9.99 -25.60
C TYR A 46 2.48 9.58 -24.14
N ARG A 47 3.23 10.26 -23.25
CA ARG A 47 3.16 10.05 -21.80
C ARG A 47 1.86 10.57 -21.17
N LEU A 48 1.14 11.47 -21.85
CA LEU A 48 -0.18 11.94 -21.42
C LEU A 48 -1.30 11.02 -21.91
N ALA A 49 -1.11 10.36 -23.06
CA ALA A 49 -2.11 9.47 -23.67
C ALA A 49 -2.11 8.05 -23.07
N THR A 50 -0.96 7.59 -22.58
CA THR A 50 -0.83 6.36 -21.80
C THR A 50 -0.79 6.76 -20.33
N GLY A 51 -1.78 6.37 -19.55
CA GLY A 51 -1.88 6.76 -18.13
C GLY A 51 -0.55 6.56 -17.38
N PHE A 52 -0.28 7.42 -16.39
CA PHE A 52 0.96 7.37 -15.62
C PHE A 52 1.14 6.00 -14.94
N VAL A 53 2.07 5.20 -15.45
CA VAL A 53 2.54 3.99 -14.78
C VAL A 53 3.88 4.30 -14.10
N PRO A 54 4.03 4.07 -12.79
CA PRO A 54 5.29 4.27 -12.09
C PRO A 54 6.42 3.41 -12.69
N ALA A 55 7.65 3.94 -12.65
CA ALA A 55 8.83 3.18 -13.09
C ALA A 55 8.99 1.87 -12.30
N LYS A 56 9.54 0.84 -12.95
CA LYS A 56 9.77 -0.49 -12.35
C LYS A 56 8.49 -1.19 -11.84
N THR A 57 7.34 -0.96 -12.48
CA THR A 57 6.10 -1.66 -12.16
C THR A 57 6.07 -3.05 -12.81
N VAL A 58 5.73 -4.09 -12.04
CA VAL A 58 5.55 -5.48 -12.54
C VAL A 58 4.18 -5.64 -13.21
N GLY A 59 3.15 -5.03 -12.63
CA GLY A 59 1.79 -5.08 -13.16
C GLY A 59 0.80 -4.32 -12.27
N ARG A 60 -0.48 -4.43 -12.60
CA ARG A 60 -1.58 -3.93 -11.78
C ARG A 60 -2.14 -5.07 -10.93
N LEU A 61 -1.85 -5.03 -9.64
CA LEU A 61 -2.36 -5.96 -8.65
C LEU A 61 -3.75 -5.53 -8.22
N SER A 62 -4.69 -6.46 -8.31
CA SER A 62 -6.02 -6.35 -7.73
C SER A 62 -6.05 -7.16 -6.44
N VAL A 63 -6.47 -6.54 -5.34
CA VAL A 63 -6.66 -7.21 -4.05
C VAL A 63 -8.08 -6.92 -3.60
N THR A 64 -8.90 -7.95 -3.50
CA THR A 64 -10.25 -7.86 -2.93
C THR A 64 -10.20 -8.37 -1.50
N VAL A 65 -10.56 -7.51 -0.55
CA VAL A 65 -10.85 -7.93 0.82
C VAL A 65 -12.33 -8.22 0.89
N THR A 66 -12.69 -9.50 1.06
CA THR A 66 -14.08 -9.95 1.05
C THR A 66 -14.66 -9.84 2.44
N GLN A 67 -14.12 -10.59 3.39
CA GLN A 67 -14.64 -10.75 4.75
C GLN A 67 -13.54 -11.20 5.72
N ALA A 68 -13.82 -11.10 7.02
CA ALA A 68 -13.01 -11.69 8.07
C ALA A 68 -13.86 -12.46 9.07
N ASN A 69 -13.22 -13.37 9.80
CA ASN A 69 -13.78 -14.01 10.98
C ASN A 69 -12.80 -13.80 12.14
N LEU A 70 -13.19 -12.94 13.07
CA LEU A 70 -12.40 -12.55 14.24
C LEU A 70 -12.79 -13.39 15.45
N THR A 71 -11.80 -13.76 16.26
CA THR A 71 -12.03 -14.62 17.43
C THR A 71 -12.62 -13.86 18.62
N LYS A 72 -12.42 -12.54 18.69
CA LYS A 72 -12.77 -11.71 19.85
C LYS A 72 -13.43 -10.38 19.44
N ASN A 73 -14.29 -9.86 20.32
CA ASN A 73 -14.78 -8.49 20.27
C ASN A 73 -13.87 -7.59 21.13
N TYR A 74 -13.37 -6.50 20.55
CA TYR A 74 -12.40 -5.60 21.18
C TYR A 74 -13.02 -4.42 21.92
N GLY A 75 -14.29 -4.13 21.66
CA GLY A 75 -15.06 -3.08 22.33
C GLY A 75 -16.08 -3.62 23.35
N LEU A 76 -16.66 -2.69 24.11
CA LEU A 76 -17.88 -2.92 24.89
C LEU A 76 -19.11 -3.04 23.97
N MET A 77 -19.12 -2.27 22.88
CA MET A 77 -20.13 -2.33 21.82
C MET A 77 -19.65 -3.23 20.68
N LYS A 78 -20.53 -3.47 19.70
CA LYS A 78 -20.16 -4.19 18.48
C LYS A 78 -19.14 -3.37 17.70
N MET A 79 -18.10 -4.03 17.20
CA MET A 79 -17.06 -3.36 16.41
C MET A 79 -17.58 -2.88 15.05
N ASP A 80 -16.97 -1.82 14.56
CA ASP A 80 -17.16 -1.21 13.24
C ASP A 80 -15.86 -1.35 12.43
N PRO A 81 -15.56 -2.53 11.88
CA PRO A 81 -14.22 -2.77 11.38
C PRO A 81 -14.00 -2.28 9.94
N TYR A 82 -12.78 -1.81 9.66
CA TYR A 82 -12.27 -1.52 8.30
C TYR A 82 -10.86 -2.07 8.12
N CYS A 83 -10.46 -2.31 6.87
CA CYS A 83 -9.13 -2.79 6.54
C CYS A 83 -8.27 -1.66 6.00
N ARG A 84 -6.99 -1.64 6.39
CA ARG A 84 -5.93 -0.84 5.81
C ARG A 84 -4.89 -1.77 5.19
N ILE A 85 -4.58 -1.54 3.93
CA ILE A 85 -3.75 -2.42 3.11
C ILE A 85 -2.57 -1.61 2.59
N ARG A 86 -1.35 -2.06 2.88
CA ARG A 86 -0.12 -1.46 2.39
C ARG A 86 0.56 -2.38 1.38
N VAL A 87 0.79 -1.84 0.18
CA VAL A 87 1.52 -2.49 -0.92
C VAL A 87 2.70 -1.59 -1.30
N GLY A 88 3.92 -2.02 -1.01
CA GLY A 88 5.10 -1.16 -1.10
C GLY A 88 4.95 0.10 -0.23
N ASN A 89 4.96 1.28 -0.87
CA ASN A 89 4.82 2.58 -0.20
C ASN A 89 3.38 3.13 -0.22
N THR A 90 2.45 2.43 -0.87
CA THR A 90 1.07 2.92 -1.03
C THR A 90 0.16 2.25 -0.01
N VAL A 91 -0.76 3.03 0.56
CA VAL A 91 -1.74 2.58 1.54
C VAL A 91 -3.15 2.81 0.98
N PHE A 92 -4.02 1.82 1.18
CA PHE A 92 -5.42 1.83 0.79
C PHE A 92 -6.29 1.45 1.98
N GLU A 93 -7.53 1.92 2.00
CA GLU A 93 -8.49 1.58 3.04
C GLU A 93 -9.81 1.11 2.42
N THR A 94 -10.48 0.20 3.10
CA THR A 94 -11.86 -0.18 2.79
C THR A 94 -12.82 0.80 3.46
N PRO A 95 -14.06 0.91 2.99
CA PRO A 95 -15.13 1.44 3.82
C PRO A 95 -15.26 0.62 5.11
N THR A 96 -15.78 1.23 6.15
CA THR A 96 -16.13 0.57 7.40
C THR A 96 -17.37 -0.29 7.24
N ASP A 97 -17.32 -1.51 7.77
CA ASP A 97 -18.48 -2.37 7.91
C ASP A 97 -19.17 -2.04 9.24
N ALA A 98 -20.11 -1.09 9.21
CA ALA A 98 -20.83 -0.65 10.39
C ALA A 98 -21.59 -1.82 11.02
N ASN A 99 -21.35 -2.06 12.30
CA ASN A 99 -21.83 -3.19 13.07
C ASN A 99 -21.39 -4.56 12.51
N GLY A 100 -20.24 -4.65 11.82
CA GLY A 100 -19.69 -5.91 11.33
C GLY A 100 -19.27 -6.87 12.45
N GLY A 101 -18.87 -6.33 13.61
CA GLY A 101 -18.48 -7.13 14.77
C GLY A 101 -17.37 -8.13 14.45
N LYS A 102 -17.58 -9.40 14.80
CA LYS A 102 -16.59 -10.47 14.58
C LYS A 102 -16.60 -11.06 13.17
N SER A 103 -17.58 -10.72 12.33
CA SER A 103 -17.73 -11.32 11.01
C SER A 103 -17.96 -10.26 9.94
N PRO A 104 -17.04 -9.30 9.80
CA PRO A 104 -17.25 -8.21 8.88
C PRO A 104 -17.12 -8.61 7.42
N VAL A 105 -17.83 -7.89 6.56
CA VAL A 105 -17.89 -8.11 5.11
C VAL A 105 -17.72 -6.77 4.40
N TRP A 106 -16.66 -6.64 3.59
CA TRP A 106 -16.35 -5.42 2.85
C TRP A 106 -16.56 -5.55 1.34
N ASN A 107 -16.26 -6.72 0.77
CA ASN A 107 -16.27 -6.95 -0.68
C ASN A 107 -15.62 -5.81 -1.48
N ARG A 108 -14.46 -5.34 -1.00
CA ARG A 108 -13.79 -4.16 -1.55
C ARG A 108 -12.55 -4.56 -2.33
N THR A 109 -12.56 -4.28 -3.63
CA THR A 109 -11.38 -4.40 -4.49
C THR A 109 -10.58 -3.10 -4.49
N ILE A 110 -9.29 -3.23 -4.20
CA ILE A 110 -8.28 -2.20 -4.41
C ILE A 110 -7.44 -2.55 -5.65
N TYR A 111 -7.05 -1.53 -6.41
CA TYR A 111 -6.17 -1.66 -7.56
C TYR A 111 -4.90 -0.88 -7.29
N CYS A 112 -3.74 -1.52 -7.43
CA CYS A 112 -2.45 -0.87 -7.21
C CYS A 112 -1.42 -1.31 -8.25
N TYR A 113 -0.51 -0.41 -8.60
CA TYR A 113 0.69 -0.79 -9.35
C TYR A 113 1.66 -1.49 -8.41
N LEU A 114 2.04 -2.73 -8.73
CA LEU A 114 2.96 -3.52 -7.92
C LEU A 114 4.40 -3.19 -8.33
N PRO A 115 5.21 -2.57 -7.44
CA PRO A 115 6.60 -2.29 -7.74
C PRO A 115 7.45 -3.56 -7.80
N SER A 116 8.49 -3.56 -8.62
CA SER A 116 9.48 -4.65 -8.68
C SER A 116 10.16 -4.84 -7.32
N GLY A 117 10.26 -6.09 -6.89
CA GLY A 117 10.83 -6.47 -5.58
C GLY A 117 9.82 -6.47 -4.42
N VAL A 118 8.58 -6.02 -4.63
CA VAL A 118 7.50 -6.19 -3.64
C VAL A 118 6.81 -7.52 -3.87
N ASP A 119 6.88 -8.41 -2.88
CA ASP A 119 6.32 -9.76 -2.92
C ASP A 119 5.27 -10.02 -1.82
N SER A 120 4.89 -8.97 -1.09
CA SER A 120 4.03 -9.07 0.08
C SER A 120 3.20 -7.83 0.29
N ILE A 121 2.09 -8.03 1.00
CA ILE A 121 1.12 -7.03 1.40
C ILE A 121 1.03 -7.07 2.92
N TYR A 122 0.96 -5.90 3.54
CA TYR A 122 0.66 -5.78 4.96
C TYR A 122 -0.78 -5.31 5.13
N LEU A 123 -1.62 -6.15 5.73
CA LEU A 123 -3.03 -5.87 6.01
C LEU A 123 -3.21 -5.64 7.50
N GLU A 124 -3.96 -4.61 7.84
CA GLU A 124 -4.36 -4.29 9.20
C GLU A 124 -5.88 -4.14 9.24
N ILE A 125 -6.51 -4.58 10.32
CA ILE A 125 -7.93 -4.39 10.59
C ILE A 125 -8.05 -3.48 11.80
N PHE A 126 -8.83 -2.42 11.65
CA PHE A 126 -9.13 -1.43 12.67
C PHE A 126 -10.60 -1.50 13.07
N ASP A 127 -10.90 -1.17 14.31
CA ASP A 127 -12.23 -0.85 14.83
C ASP A 127 -12.39 0.68 14.83
N GLU A 128 -13.26 1.21 13.96
CA GLU A 128 -13.55 2.65 13.89
C GLU A 128 -14.31 3.08 15.15
N ARG A 129 -13.90 4.19 15.76
CA ARG A 129 -14.51 4.66 17.01
C ARG A 129 -14.98 6.10 16.92
N SER A 130 -16.22 6.34 17.32
CA SER A 130 -16.83 7.67 17.21
C SER A 130 -16.21 8.74 18.12
N PHE A 131 -15.63 8.34 19.26
CA PHE A 131 -15.16 9.27 20.31
C PHE A 131 -13.70 9.11 20.70
N THR A 132 -13.00 8.10 20.16
CA THR A 132 -11.60 7.81 20.47
C THR A 132 -10.86 7.50 19.18
N ILE A 133 -9.54 7.36 19.29
CA ILE A 133 -8.71 6.90 18.17
C ILE A 133 -9.11 5.46 17.82
N ASP A 134 -9.15 5.17 16.52
CA ASP A 134 -9.37 3.82 16.00
C ASP A 134 -8.37 2.83 16.58
N GLU A 135 -8.86 1.67 16.97
CA GLU A 135 -8.02 0.62 17.55
C GLU A 135 -7.65 -0.40 16.48
N ARG A 136 -6.36 -0.70 16.33
CA ARG A 136 -5.92 -1.83 15.51
C ARG A 136 -6.23 -3.13 16.22
N ILE A 137 -7.17 -3.90 15.70
CA ILE A 137 -7.64 -5.14 16.32
C ILE A 137 -6.95 -6.40 15.78
N ALA A 138 -6.49 -6.37 14.52
CA ALA A 138 -5.82 -7.49 13.89
C ALA A 138 -4.90 -7.05 12.74
N TRP A 139 -3.97 -7.91 12.33
CA TRP A 139 -3.10 -7.68 11.18
C TRP A 139 -2.57 -8.98 10.57
N ALA A 140 -2.13 -8.94 9.31
CA ALA A 140 -1.48 -10.04 8.63
C ALA A 140 -0.39 -9.53 7.68
N HIS A 141 0.73 -10.25 7.64
CA HIS A 141 1.75 -10.09 6.61
C HIS A 141 1.56 -11.19 5.56
N VAL A 142 0.96 -10.84 4.43
CA VAL A 142 0.53 -11.76 3.39
C VAL A 142 1.57 -11.75 2.27
N ARG A 143 2.23 -12.89 2.01
CA ARG A 143 3.03 -13.04 0.78
C ARG A 143 2.10 -13.24 -0.40
N ILE A 144 2.39 -12.55 -1.50
CA ILE A 144 1.68 -12.70 -2.76
C ILE A 144 2.06 -14.08 -3.35
N PRO A 145 1.09 -14.99 -3.57
CA PRO A 145 1.39 -16.31 -4.13
C PRO A 145 2.04 -16.23 -5.51
N GLU A 146 2.95 -17.15 -5.83
CA GLU A 146 3.61 -17.19 -7.15
C GLU A 146 2.60 -17.32 -8.31
N ALA A 147 1.50 -18.04 -8.09
CA ALA A 147 0.40 -18.17 -9.04
C ALA A 147 -0.22 -16.82 -9.41
N VAL A 148 -0.32 -15.88 -8.47
CA VAL A 148 -0.79 -14.51 -8.74
C VAL A 148 0.14 -13.81 -9.73
N PHE A 149 1.46 -13.97 -9.58
CA PHE A 149 2.43 -13.41 -10.53
C PHE A 149 2.35 -14.04 -11.94
N LYS A 150 1.81 -15.27 -12.05
CA LYS A 150 1.55 -15.94 -13.33
C LYS A 150 0.22 -15.50 -13.96
N GLY A 151 -0.57 -14.68 -13.28
CA GLY A 151 -1.86 -14.18 -13.73
C GLY A 151 -3.06 -14.95 -13.19
N ASP A 152 -2.85 -15.95 -12.34
CA ASP A 152 -3.93 -16.70 -11.71
C ASP A 152 -4.67 -15.83 -10.68
N THR A 153 -5.95 -16.11 -10.50
CA THR A 153 -6.75 -15.53 -9.41
C THR A 153 -6.71 -16.48 -8.23
N ILE A 154 -6.20 -16.01 -7.10
CA ILE A 154 -6.12 -16.79 -5.86
C ILE A 154 -7.12 -16.23 -4.85
N ASP A 155 -8.01 -17.08 -4.36
CA ASP A 155 -8.99 -16.81 -3.30
C ASP A 155 -8.67 -17.69 -2.09
N GLU A 156 -8.11 -17.09 -1.03
CA GLU A 156 -7.63 -17.84 0.13
C GLU A 156 -7.86 -17.10 1.45
N TRP A 157 -7.84 -17.87 2.54
CA TRP A 157 -7.92 -17.37 3.92
C TRP A 157 -6.51 -17.24 4.52
N TYR A 158 -6.25 -16.09 5.13
CA TYR A 158 -4.98 -15.77 5.78
C TYR A 158 -5.19 -15.55 7.26
N SER A 159 -4.36 -16.18 8.10
CA SER A 159 -4.44 -16.03 9.55
C SER A 159 -4.05 -14.63 10.00
N LEU A 160 -4.82 -14.11 10.94
CA LEU A 160 -4.63 -12.79 11.54
C LEU A 160 -3.91 -12.91 12.88
N SER A 161 -3.01 -11.98 13.12
CA SER A 161 -2.25 -11.80 14.36
C SER A 161 -2.68 -10.52 15.06
N GLY A 162 -2.41 -10.41 16.37
CA GLY A 162 -2.80 -9.26 17.16
C GLY A 162 -2.55 -9.46 18.64
N SER A 163 -3.41 -8.89 19.48
CA SER A 163 -3.25 -8.90 20.94
C SER A 163 -3.30 -10.31 21.55
N GLN A 164 -4.00 -11.25 20.90
CA GLN A 164 -4.09 -12.65 21.33
C GLN A 164 -2.87 -13.48 20.93
N GLY A 165 -1.98 -12.92 20.11
CA GLY A 165 -0.77 -13.55 19.60
C GLY A 165 -0.82 -13.86 18.10
N ASP A 166 0.25 -14.48 17.61
CA ASP A 166 0.43 -14.75 16.19
C ASP A 166 -0.57 -15.79 15.68
N GLY A 167 -1.30 -15.45 14.61
CA GLY A 167 -2.31 -16.32 13.98
C GLY A 167 -3.55 -16.59 14.84
N LYS A 168 -3.76 -15.85 15.94
CA LYS A 168 -4.83 -16.10 16.92
C LYS A 168 -6.01 -15.13 16.85
N GLU A 169 -5.95 -14.14 15.97
CA GLU A 169 -7.04 -13.17 15.79
C GLU A 169 -8.13 -13.61 14.82
N GLY A 170 -8.00 -14.84 14.30
CA GLY A 170 -8.91 -15.39 13.32
C GLY A 170 -8.33 -15.33 11.92
N MET A 171 -9.17 -15.12 10.90
CA MET A 171 -8.73 -15.16 9.50
C MET A 171 -9.42 -14.08 8.66
N VAL A 172 -8.74 -13.62 7.60
CA VAL A 172 -9.28 -12.73 6.57
C VAL A 172 -9.23 -13.43 5.21
N ASN A 173 -10.26 -13.28 4.40
CA ASN A 173 -10.29 -13.82 3.05
C ASN A 173 -9.89 -12.74 2.03
N LEU A 174 -8.95 -13.09 1.16
CA LEU A 174 -8.42 -12.22 0.13
C LEU A 174 -8.51 -12.90 -1.23
N VAL A 175 -8.97 -12.14 -2.23
CA VAL A 175 -8.89 -12.53 -3.64
C VAL A 175 -7.85 -11.66 -4.34
N MET A 176 -6.80 -12.26 -4.89
CA MET A 176 -5.69 -11.57 -5.52
C MET A 176 -5.50 -12.01 -6.96
N THR A 177 -5.26 -11.04 -7.86
CA THR A 177 -4.86 -11.30 -9.25
C THR A 177 -3.93 -10.19 -9.75
N LEU A 178 -2.91 -10.54 -10.52
CA LEU A 178 -1.99 -9.59 -11.13
C LEU A 178 -2.23 -9.54 -12.63
N HIS A 179 -2.60 -8.37 -13.13
CA HIS A 179 -2.62 -8.12 -14.56
C HIS A 179 -1.28 -7.50 -14.97
N VAL A 180 -0.49 -8.23 -15.74
CA VAL A 180 0.76 -7.70 -16.30
C VAL A 180 0.43 -6.46 -17.13
N CYS A 181 1.09 -5.35 -16.83
CA CYS A 181 1.01 -4.17 -17.67
C CYS A 181 1.81 -4.48 -18.93
N ILE A 182 1.13 -4.98 -19.97
CA ILE A 182 1.70 -5.08 -21.30
C ILE A 182 1.92 -3.64 -21.75
N PHE A 183 3.11 -3.11 -21.49
CA PHE A 183 3.58 -1.99 -22.28
C PHE A 183 3.68 -2.50 -23.71
N VAL A 184 2.84 -1.91 -24.54
CA VAL A 184 2.86 -1.96 -26.00
C VAL A 184 4.30 -1.72 -26.43
N ILE A 185 5.03 -2.81 -26.73
CA ILE A 185 6.22 -2.77 -27.57
C ILE A 185 5.68 -2.79 -28.99
N LEU A 186 5.25 -1.62 -29.49
CA LEU A 186 5.08 -1.34 -30.91
C LEU A 186 5.96 -0.12 -31.24
#